data_AF-A0A6N0LTD0-F1
#
_entry.id   AF-A0A6N0LTD0-F1
#
_cell.length_a   1.000
_cell.length_b   1.000
_cell.length_c   1.000
_cell.angle_alpha   90.00
_cell.angle_beta   90.00
_cell.angle_gamma   90.00
#
_symmetry.space_group_name_H-M   'P 1'
#
loop_
_entity.id
_entity.type
_entity.pdbx_description
1 polymer ?
#
loop_
_entity_poly.entity_id
_entity_poly.type
_entity_poly.pdbx_seq_one_letter_code
_entity_poly.pdbx_strand_id
1 'polypeptide(L)'
;MSQIEIIQIIEQIKQEITIDSNGYGKASIRATARLADVQDSSLRRALLSAALQPSALAQSLIQQGFSPAALETWNEGIPDMGVAAVIEYYAFDAGRYCKQQARLVCKAFNRIGVRAWMQDIMGWTKPATQTQEQPSTPALPPVEQRLHTLVLAMKTFSRPKSSAIAL
;
A
#
# COMPACT_ATOMS: atom_id res chain seq x y z
N MET A 1 -7.43 -26.87 -12.54
CA MET A 1 -6.09 -26.25 -12.67
C MET A 1 -5.10 -27.12 -11.89
N SER A 2 -4.01 -27.51 -12.52
CA SER A 2 -2.94 -28.30 -11.91
C SER A 2 -1.92 -27.40 -11.22
N GLN A 3 -1.12 -27.94 -10.29
CA GLN A 3 -0.05 -27.18 -9.62
C GLN A 3 1.02 -26.67 -10.60
N ILE A 4 1.26 -27.40 -11.69
CA ILE A 4 2.24 -27.05 -12.74
C ILE A 4 1.79 -25.78 -13.48
N GLU A 5 0.49 -25.65 -13.77
CA GLU A 5 -0.08 -24.45 -14.41
C GLU A 5 0.08 -23.21 -13.51
N ILE A 6 -0.11 -23.36 -12.20
CA ILE A 6 0.03 -22.25 -11.25
C ILE A 6 1.48 -21.75 -11.18
N ILE A 7 2.46 -22.66 -11.13
CA ILE A 7 3.88 -22.29 -11.08
C ILE A 7 4.30 -21.53 -12.34
N GLN A 8 3.86 -22.00 -13.52
CA GLN A 8 4.16 -21.32 -14.79
C GLN A 8 3.55 -19.91 -14.86
N ILE A 9 2.33 -19.73 -14.34
CA ILE A 9 1.68 -18.41 -14.27
C ILE A 9 2.46 -17.47 -13.34
N ILE A 10 2.92 -17.96 -12.18
CA ILE A 10 3.71 -17.15 -11.24
C ILE A 10 5.04 -16.72 -11.88
N GLU A 11 5.76 -17.62 -12.52
CA GLU A 11 7.03 -17.30 -13.19
C GLU A 11 6.85 -16.29 -14.33
N GLN A 12 5.79 -16.42 -15.13
CA GLN A 12 5.45 -15.43 -16.15
C GLN A 12 5.11 -14.05 -15.56
N ILE A 13 4.47 -14.01 -14.38
CA ILE A 13 4.16 -12.76 -13.69
C ILE A 13 5.43 -12.12 -13.12
N LYS A 14 6.36 -12.88 -12.55
CA LYS A 14 7.65 -12.36 -12.04
C LYS A 14 8.45 -11.65 -13.12
N GLN A 15 8.50 -12.19 -14.34
CA GLN A 15 9.19 -11.56 -15.47
C GLN A 15 8.58 -10.20 -15.89
N GLU A 16 7.38 -9.90 -15.41
CA GLU A 16 6.62 -8.70 -15.75
C GLU A 16 6.48 -7.74 -14.55
N ILE A 17 7.22 -7.98 -13.48
CA ILE A 17 7.27 -7.13 -12.28
C ILE A 17 8.69 -6.60 -12.11
N THR A 18 8.79 -5.32 -11.78
CA THR A 18 10.05 -4.67 -11.42
C THR A 18 9.90 -3.99 -10.08
N ILE A 19 10.99 -3.94 -9.30
CA ILE A 19 11.05 -3.26 -8.02
C ILE A 19 12.25 -2.31 -8.03
N ASP A 20 12.02 -1.08 -7.61
CA ASP A 20 13.09 -0.09 -7.50
C ASP A 20 13.91 -0.24 -6.20
N SER A 21 14.96 0.57 -6.06
CA SER A 21 15.82 0.55 -4.86
C SER A 21 15.08 0.89 -3.55
N ASN A 22 13.94 1.57 -3.65
CA ASN A 22 13.12 1.98 -2.51
C ASN A 22 12.06 0.93 -2.16
N GLY A 23 11.95 -0.14 -2.95
CA GLY A 23 10.99 -1.23 -2.74
C GLY A 23 9.61 -0.95 -3.33
N TYR A 24 9.45 0.05 -4.19
CA TYR A 24 8.20 0.28 -4.93
C TYR A 24 8.16 -0.63 -6.15
N GLY A 25 7.05 -1.36 -6.28
CA GLY A 25 6.83 -2.28 -7.38
C GLY A 25 6.09 -1.62 -8.54
N LYS A 26 6.42 -2.03 -9.75
CA LYS A 26 5.61 -1.83 -10.96
C LYS A 26 5.32 -3.19 -11.59
N ALA A 27 4.09 -3.38 -12.05
CA ALA A 27 3.72 -4.55 -12.85
C ALA A 27 3.32 -4.11 -14.26
N SER A 28 3.60 -4.95 -15.25
CA SER A 28 3.12 -4.71 -16.61
C SER A 28 1.58 -4.70 -16.67
N ILE A 29 1.02 -4.07 -17.70
CA ILE A 29 -0.42 -4.16 -18.01
C ILE A 29 -0.85 -5.62 -18.18
N ARG A 30 -0.02 -6.45 -18.81
CA ARG A 30 -0.34 -7.86 -19.08
C ARG A 30 -0.38 -8.68 -17.79
N ALA A 31 0.57 -8.47 -16.87
CA ALA A 31 0.57 -9.10 -15.56
C ALA A 31 -0.68 -8.71 -14.75
N THR A 32 -1.00 -7.42 -14.73
CA THR A 32 -2.20 -6.91 -14.05
C THR A 32 -3.48 -7.45 -14.67
N ALA A 33 -3.54 -7.54 -16.00
CA ALA A 33 -4.68 -8.11 -16.71
C ALA A 33 -4.87 -9.61 -16.41
N ARG A 34 -3.77 -10.38 -16.35
CA ARG A 34 -3.81 -11.79 -15.93
C ARG A 34 -4.31 -11.93 -14.49
N LEU A 35 -3.82 -11.12 -13.56
CA LEU A 35 -4.30 -11.13 -12.16
C LEU A 35 -5.81 -10.80 -12.08
N ALA A 36 -6.28 -9.86 -12.90
CA ALA A 36 -7.68 -9.45 -12.94
C ALA A 36 -8.59 -10.39 -13.74
N ASP A 37 -8.07 -11.37 -14.48
CA ASP A 37 -8.80 -12.20 -15.46
C ASP A 37 -9.49 -11.37 -16.56
N VAL A 38 -8.74 -10.46 -17.17
CA VAL A 38 -9.18 -9.62 -18.30
C VAL A 38 -8.16 -9.62 -19.43
N GLN A 39 -8.58 -9.19 -20.62
CA GLN A 39 -7.67 -9.03 -21.75
C GLN A 39 -6.76 -7.81 -21.56
N ASP A 40 -5.48 -7.95 -21.82
CA ASP A 40 -4.48 -6.88 -21.68
C ASP A 40 -4.79 -5.70 -22.61
N SER A 41 -5.26 -5.97 -23.84
CA SER A 41 -5.70 -4.96 -24.80
C SER A 41 -6.87 -4.12 -24.28
N SER A 42 -7.82 -4.77 -23.59
CA SER A 42 -8.97 -4.10 -22.98
C SER A 42 -8.56 -3.22 -21.80
N LEU A 43 -7.69 -3.71 -20.93
CA LEU A 43 -7.14 -2.94 -19.81
C LEU A 43 -6.34 -1.74 -20.31
N ARG A 44 -5.44 -1.95 -21.28
CA ARG A 44 -4.65 -0.90 -21.92
C ARG A 44 -5.54 0.22 -22.47
N ARG A 45 -6.57 -0.13 -23.24
CA ARG A 45 -7.50 0.86 -23.80
C ARG A 45 -8.26 1.61 -22.70
N ALA A 46 -8.65 0.92 -21.64
CA ALA A 46 -9.34 1.54 -20.52
C ALA A 46 -8.45 2.58 -19.80
N LEU A 47 -7.16 2.27 -19.58
CA LEU A 47 -6.21 3.20 -18.97
C LEU A 47 -5.90 4.41 -19.86
N LEU A 48 -5.64 4.18 -21.16
CA LEU A 48 -5.33 5.26 -22.11
C LEU A 48 -6.52 6.19 -22.40
N SER A 49 -7.75 5.79 -22.08
CA SER A 49 -8.93 6.63 -22.26
C SER A 49 -9.02 7.82 -21.29
N ALA A 50 -8.18 7.86 -20.26
CA ALA A 50 -8.27 8.80 -19.14
C ALA A 50 -8.22 10.29 -19.52
N ALA A 51 -7.51 10.67 -20.60
CA ALA A 51 -7.35 12.08 -20.98
C ALA A 51 -8.41 12.60 -21.96
N LEU A 52 -9.15 11.72 -22.64
CA LEU A 52 -10.14 12.10 -23.64
C LEU A 52 -11.56 11.84 -23.14
N GLN A 53 -11.90 10.57 -22.97
CA GLN A 53 -13.21 10.13 -22.50
C GLN A 53 -12.98 8.96 -21.54
N PRO A 54 -12.85 9.23 -20.23
CA PRO A 54 -12.48 8.22 -19.25
C PRO A 54 -13.48 7.05 -19.26
N SER A 55 -12.96 5.83 -19.45
CA SER A 55 -13.70 4.60 -19.21
C SER A 55 -14.15 4.51 -17.75
N ALA A 56 -15.13 3.66 -17.44
CA ALA A 56 -15.57 3.45 -16.05
C ALA A 56 -14.42 3.05 -15.10
N LEU A 57 -13.47 2.23 -15.58
CA LEU A 57 -12.24 1.93 -14.83
C LEU A 57 -11.40 3.19 -14.59
N ALA A 58 -11.12 3.96 -15.65
CA ALA A 58 -10.33 5.19 -15.52
C ALA A 58 -11.00 6.20 -14.57
N GLN A 59 -12.32 6.34 -14.63
CA GLN A 59 -13.10 7.17 -13.70
C GLN A 59 -12.95 6.69 -12.26
N SER A 60 -13.07 5.38 -12.01
CA SER A 60 -12.87 4.79 -10.69
C SER A 60 -11.47 5.07 -10.14
N LEU A 61 -10.43 4.93 -10.97
CA LEU A 61 -9.06 5.24 -10.59
C LEU A 61 -8.88 6.72 -10.28
N ILE A 62 -9.47 7.61 -11.08
CA ILE A 62 -9.42 9.05 -10.83
C ILE A 62 -10.12 9.41 -9.50
N GLN A 63 -11.26 8.78 -9.21
CA GLN A 63 -11.98 8.97 -7.94
C GLN A 63 -11.17 8.47 -6.73
N GLN A 64 -10.31 7.47 -6.91
CA GLN A 64 -9.37 7.00 -5.89
C GLN A 64 -8.12 7.90 -5.75
N GLY A 65 -8.01 8.98 -6.54
CA GLY A 65 -6.96 9.98 -6.41
C GLY A 65 -5.82 9.86 -7.42
N PHE A 66 -5.89 8.95 -8.40
CA PHE A 66 -4.91 8.90 -9.48
C PHE A 66 -5.17 10.02 -10.50
N SER A 67 -4.13 10.77 -10.88
CA SER A 67 -4.30 11.80 -11.91
C SER A 67 -4.45 11.16 -13.30
N PRO A 68 -5.24 11.76 -14.21
CA PRO A 68 -5.36 11.27 -15.58
C PRO A 68 -4.00 11.14 -16.29
N ALA A 69 -3.10 12.11 -16.06
CA ALA A 69 -1.74 12.09 -16.61
C ALA A 69 -0.90 10.92 -16.08
N ALA A 70 -1.09 10.50 -14.82
CA ALA A 70 -0.41 9.33 -14.30
C ALA A 70 -0.88 8.04 -14.99
N LEU A 71 -2.17 7.94 -15.35
CA LEU A 71 -2.71 6.76 -16.03
C LEU A 71 -2.12 6.58 -17.43
N GLU A 72 -1.75 7.68 -18.11
CA GLU A 72 -1.08 7.61 -19.42
C GLU A 72 0.30 6.97 -19.33
N THR A 73 1.04 7.21 -18.24
CA THR A 73 2.39 6.65 -18.04
C THR A 73 2.37 5.17 -17.64
N TRP A 74 1.20 4.61 -17.31
CA TRP A 74 1.09 3.20 -16.87
C TRP A 74 1.35 2.19 -17.98
N ASN A 75 1.47 2.64 -19.23
CA ASN A 75 1.99 1.81 -20.31
C ASN A 75 3.41 1.29 -20.02
N GLU A 76 4.20 2.05 -19.26
CA GLU A 76 5.56 1.68 -18.84
C GLU A 76 5.56 0.77 -17.61
N GLY A 77 4.40 0.58 -16.96
CA GLY A 77 4.23 -0.20 -15.75
C GLY A 77 3.24 0.46 -14.79
N ILE A 78 2.30 -0.33 -14.30
CA ILE A 78 1.31 0.07 -13.30
C ILE A 78 1.98 0.00 -11.92
N PRO A 79 2.03 1.08 -11.14
CA PRO A 79 2.58 1.05 -9.78
C PRO A 79 1.75 0.13 -8.88
N ASP A 80 2.37 -0.42 -7.83
CA ASP A 80 1.75 -1.35 -6.88
C ASP A 80 0.34 -0.94 -6.40
N MET A 81 0.15 0.31 -5.98
CA MET A 81 -1.16 0.84 -5.57
C MET A 81 -2.16 0.88 -6.73
N GLY A 82 -1.68 1.19 -7.95
CA GLY A 82 -2.50 1.13 -9.16
C GLY A 82 -2.93 -0.29 -9.50
N VAL A 83 -2.06 -1.30 -9.28
CA VAL A 83 -2.41 -2.71 -9.45
C VAL A 83 -3.52 -3.11 -8.49
N ALA A 84 -3.41 -2.74 -7.21
CA ALA A 84 -4.45 -3.01 -6.23
C ALA A 84 -5.80 -2.37 -6.64
N ALA A 85 -5.78 -1.11 -7.08
CA ALA A 85 -6.97 -0.38 -7.49
C ALA A 85 -7.66 -1.00 -8.73
N VAL A 86 -6.89 -1.39 -9.75
CA VAL A 86 -7.42 -2.08 -10.93
C VAL A 86 -8.06 -3.42 -10.54
N ILE A 87 -7.40 -4.17 -9.66
CA ILE A 87 -7.89 -5.46 -9.19
C ILE A 87 -9.16 -5.31 -8.36
N GLU A 88 -9.23 -4.30 -7.49
CA GLU A 88 -10.43 -3.96 -6.71
C GLU A 88 -11.61 -3.61 -7.61
N TYR A 89 -11.40 -2.77 -8.63
CA TYR A 89 -12.44 -2.43 -9.61
C TYR A 89 -13.02 -3.69 -10.29
N TYR A 90 -12.16 -4.59 -10.79
CA TYR A 90 -12.64 -5.83 -11.39
C TYR A 90 -13.17 -6.86 -10.37
N ALA A 91 -12.88 -6.68 -9.08
CA ALA A 91 -13.46 -7.52 -8.04
C ALA A 91 -14.92 -7.11 -7.73
N PHE A 92 -15.20 -5.80 -7.69
CA PHE A 92 -16.44 -5.28 -7.10
C PHE A 92 -17.21 -4.29 -7.97
N ASP A 93 -16.54 -3.41 -8.72
CA ASP A 93 -17.17 -2.21 -9.31
C ASP A 93 -17.41 -2.31 -10.83
N ALA A 94 -16.82 -3.31 -11.51
CA ALA A 94 -16.97 -3.52 -12.95
C ALA A 94 -18.37 -4.05 -13.38
N GLY A 95 -19.35 -4.11 -12.46
CA GLY A 95 -20.71 -4.59 -12.70
C GLY A 95 -20.75 -6.02 -13.24
N ARG A 96 -21.34 -6.22 -14.42
CA ARG A 96 -21.38 -7.55 -15.07
C ARG A 96 -20.00 -8.10 -15.47
N TYR A 97 -18.97 -7.25 -15.48
CA TYR A 97 -17.60 -7.63 -15.81
C TYR A 97 -16.76 -7.97 -14.58
N CYS A 98 -17.34 -7.99 -13.37
CA CYS A 98 -16.62 -8.42 -12.18
C CYS A 98 -16.15 -9.87 -12.31
N LYS A 99 -14.93 -10.14 -11.84
CA LYS A 99 -14.24 -11.41 -12.00
C LYS A 99 -14.03 -12.09 -10.66
N GLN A 100 -14.32 -13.39 -10.62
CA GLN A 100 -14.10 -14.19 -9.41
C GLN A 100 -12.61 -14.26 -9.05
N GLN A 101 -11.73 -14.35 -10.05
CA GLN A 101 -10.28 -14.33 -9.85
C GLN A 101 -9.82 -13.00 -9.24
N ALA A 102 -10.26 -11.86 -9.79
CA ALA A 102 -9.95 -10.55 -9.24
C ALA A 102 -10.36 -10.43 -7.77
N ARG A 103 -11.52 -10.98 -7.37
CA ARG A 103 -11.95 -11.02 -5.96
C ARG A 103 -11.01 -11.82 -5.06
N LEU A 104 -10.53 -12.97 -5.52
CA LEU A 104 -9.60 -13.79 -4.76
C LEU A 104 -8.25 -13.09 -4.60
N VAL A 105 -7.75 -12.49 -5.68
CA VAL A 105 -6.50 -11.72 -5.67
C VAL A 105 -6.65 -10.49 -4.76
N CYS A 106 -7.74 -9.74 -4.88
CA CYS A 106 -8.04 -8.59 -4.01
C CYS A 106 -8.04 -8.99 -2.52
N LYS A 107 -8.72 -10.10 -2.17
CA LYS A 107 -8.71 -10.62 -0.78
C LYS A 107 -7.32 -11.02 -0.30
N ALA A 108 -6.48 -11.58 -1.18
CA ALA A 108 -5.10 -11.90 -0.85
C ALA A 108 -4.27 -10.63 -0.63
N PHE A 109 -4.39 -9.64 -1.52
CA PHE A 109 -3.71 -8.34 -1.38
C PHE A 109 -4.17 -7.57 -0.15
N ASN A 110 -5.44 -7.64 0.24
CA ASN A 110 -5.93 -7.02 1.48
C ASN A 110 -5.35 -7.65 2.75
N ARG A 111 -4.88 -8.91 2.68
CA ARG A 111 -4.26 -9.61 3.81
C ARG A 111 -2.75 -9.44 3.86
N ILE A 112 -2.08 -9.49 2.70
CA ILE A 112 -0.62 -9.50 2.58
C ILE A 112 -0.07 -8.10 2.30
N GLY A 113 -0.81 -7.30 1.55
CA GLY A 113 -0.35 -6.06 0.92
C GLY A 113 0.27 -6.34 -0.46
N VAL A 114 -0.20 -5.63 -1.49
CA VAL A 114 0.29 -5.79 -2.87
C VAL A 114 1.81 -5.53 -2.99
N ARG A 115 2.33 -4.52 -2.27
CA ARG A 115 3.76 -4.20 -2.26
C ARG A 115 4.58 -5.31 -1.63
N ALA A 116 4.14 -5.81 -0.47
CA ALA A 116 4.81 -6.91 0.22
C ALA A 116 4.82 -8.17 -0.64
N TRP A 117 3.70 -8.46 -1.31
CA TRP A 117 3.63 -9.57 -2.26
C TRP A 117 4.62 -9.41 -3.42
N MET A 118 4.71 -8.23 -4.05
CA MET A 118 5.68 -7.98 -5.11
C MET A 118 7.12 -8.17 -4.61
N GLN A 119 7.44 -7.60 -3.44
CA GLN A 119 8.76 -7.71 -2.82
C GLN A 119 9.14 -9.18 -2.56
N ASP A 120 8.22 -9.97 -2.01
CA ASP A 120 8.43 -11.39 -1.73
C ASP A 120 8.72 -12.19 -3.00
N ILE A 121 7.90 -12.08 -4.04
CA ILE A 121 8.08 -12.87 -5.27
C ILE A 121 9.34 -12.47 -6.06
N MET A 122 9.80 -11.23 -5.92
CA MET A 122 11.04 -10.74 -6.54
C MET A 122 12.28 -10.96 -5.67
N GLY A 123 12.13 -11.53 -4.46
CA GLY A 123 13.22 -11.71 -3.51
C GLY A 123 13.83 -10.39 -3.03
N TRP A 124 13.07 -9.29 -3.11
CA TRP A 124 13.55 -7.99 -2.65
C TRP A 124 13.60 -7.98 -1.12
N THR A 125 14.77 -7.62 -0.60
CA THR A 125 14.96 -7.39 0.83
C THR A 125 15.30 -5.92 1.02
N LYS A 126 14.70 -5.31 2.05
CA LYS A 126 15.03 -3.93 2.39
C LYS A 126 16.54 -3.88 2.68
N PRO A 127 17.31 -3.03 1.97
CA PRO A 127 18.72 -2.85 2.31
C PRO A 127 18.78 -2.49 3.79
N ALA A 128 19.57 -3.24 4.56
CA ALA A 128 19.82 -2.90 5.95
C ALA A 128 20.35 -1.46 5.94
N THR A 129 19.48 -0.51 6.28
CA THR A 129 19.92 0.85 6.57
C THR A 129 20.93 0.62 7.67
N GLN A 130 22.21 0.96 7.42
CA GLN A 130 23.19 1.05 8.48
C GLN A 130 22.47 1.72 9.64
N THR A 131 22.39 1.03 10.77
CA THR A 131 21.91 1.58 12.02
C THR A 131 22.63 2.92 12.15
N GLN A 132 21.95 4.03 11.84
CA GLN A 132 22.40 5.31 12.33
C GLN A 132 22.44 5.09 13.82
N GLU A 133 23.63 5.17 14.40
CA GLU A 133 23.79 5.30 15.84
C GLU A 133 22.75 6.31 16.29
N GLN A 134 21.73 5.78 16.95
CA GLN A 134 20.72 6.57 17.61
C GLN A 134 21.51 7.56 18.47
N PRO A 135 21.44 8.89 18.23
CA PRO A 135 21.98 9.83 19.21
C PRO A 135 21.29 9.45 20.51
N SER A 136 22.08 9.12 21.53
CA SER A 136 21.61 8.56 22.79
C SER A 136 20.46 9.42 23.32
N THR A 137 19.23 8.95 23.09
CA THR A 137 18.05 9.49 23.75
C THR A 137 18.37 9.39 25.24
N PRO A 138 18.42 10.50 26.00
CA PRO A 138 18.64 10.44 27.43
C PRO A 138 17.66 9.43 27.99
N ALA A 139 18.18 8.42 28.69
CA ALA A 139 17.37 7.33 29.20
C ALA A 139 16.19 7.94 29.95
N LEU A 140 15.02 7.77 29.37
CA LEU A 140 13.78 8.20 29.94
C LEU A 140 13.67 7.49 31.31
N PRO A 141 13.54 8.23 32.43
CA PRO A 141 13.60 7.64 33.76
C PRO A 141 12.56 6.52 33.86
N PRO A 142 12.83 5.43 34.62
CA PRO A 142 11.92 4.31 34.80
C PRO A 142 10.48 4.76 35.04
N VAL A 143 9.53 3.98 34.54
CA VAL A 143 8.11 4.32 34.57
C VAL A 143 7.63 4.60 36.00
N GLU A 144 8.22 3.94 37.02
CA GLU A 144 7.90 4.24 38.42
C GLU A 144 8.29 5.68 38.82
N GLN A 145 9.44 6.18 38.37
CA GLN A 145 9.88 7.55 38.67
C GLN A 145 8.99 8.59 38.00
N ARG A 146 8.49 8.29 36.80
CA ARG A 146 7.55 9.17 36.08
C ARG A 146 6.20 9.25 36.79
N LEU A 147 5.68 8.10 37.25
CA LEU A 147 4.47 8.02 38.05
C LEU A 147 4.62 8.75 39.38
N HIS A 148 5.74 8.57 40.09
CA HIS A 148 6.01 9.30 41.32
C HIS A 148 6.07 10.82 41.11
N THR A 149 6.72 11.27 40.03
CA THR A 149 6.83 12.70 39.68
C THR A 149 5.48 13.31 39.36
N LEU A 150 4.63 12.61 38.60
CA LEU A 150 3.26 13.04 38.30
C LEU A 150 2.40 13.12 39.56
N VAL A 151 2.47 12.11 40.44
CA VAL A 151 1.73 12.11 41.70
C VAL A 151 2.16 13.25 42.63
N LEU A 152 3.46 13.58 42.68
CA LEU A 152 3.98 14.71 43.44
C LEU A 152 3.49 16.05 42.87
N ALA A 153 3.52 16.21 41.54
CA ALA A 153 3.01 17.42 40.87
C ALA A 153 1.50 17.60 41.10
N MET A 154 0.72 16.53 41.11
CA MET A 154 -0.72 16.61 41.41
C MET A 154 -0.99 17.00 42.87
N LYS A 155 -0.14 16.58 43.81
CA LYS A 155 -0.24 16.96 45.23
C LYS A 155 0.14 18.42 45.48
N THR A 156 1.09 18.98 44.72
CA THR A 156 1.42 20.41 44.82
C THR A 156 0.33 21.29 44.22
N PHE A 157 -0.36 20.84 43.16
CA PHE A 157 -1.53 21.54 42.60
C PHE A 157 -2.78 21.48 43.49
N SER A 158 -2.91 20.46 44.36
CA SER A 158 -4.08 20.31 45.25
C SER A 158 -3.93 20.99 46.62
N ARG A 159 -2.83 21.69 46.91
CA ARG A 159 -2.74 22.50 48.15
C ARG A 159 -3.33 23.89 47.89
N PRO A 160 -4.41 24.30 48.58
CA PRO A 160 -4.90 25.67 48.48
C PRO A 160 -3.82 26.63 48.99
N LYS A 161 -3.63 27.76 48.28
CA LYS A 161 -2.88 28.91 48.79
C LYS A 161 -3.55 29.38 50.07
N SER A 162 -3.07 28.91 51.22
CA SER A 162 -3.41 29.52 52.51
C SER A 162 -2.57 30.78 52.62
N SER A 163 -3.22 31.91 52.30
CA SER A 163 -2.73 33.24 52.62
C SER A 163 -2.58 33.33 54.14
N ALA A 164 -1.34 33.43 54.63
CA ALA A 164 -1.06 33.85 55.99
C ALA A 164 -0.55 35.30 55.92
N ILE A 165 -1.49 36.23 56.12
CA ILE A 165 -1.20 37.59 56.59
C ILE A 165 -1.14 37.50 58.12
N ALA A 166 0.03 37.75 58.69
CA ALA A 166 0.26 38.12 60.09
C ALA A 166 1.70 38.68 60.15
N LEU A 167 2.02 39.87 60.63
CA LEU A 167 1.33 40.94 61.35
C LEU A 167 1.98 42.26 60.90
#